data_AF-A0A841IK87-F1
#
_entry.id   AF-A0A841IK87-F1
#
_cell.length_a   1.000
_cell.length_b   1.000
_cell.length_c   1.000
_cell.angle_alpha   90.00
_cell.angle_beta   90.00
_cell.angle_gamma   90.00
#
_symmetry.space_group_name_H-M   'P 1'
#
loop_
_entity.id
_entity.type
_entity.pdbx_description
1 polymer ?
#
loop_
_entity_poly.entity_id
_entity_poly.type
_entity_poly.pdbx_seq_one_letter_code
_entity_poly.pdbx_strand_id
1 'polypeptide(L)'
;MTADAERVPVPRHSDQGTRPFGSRELPRRRNTTELYDQLSEVLRTRPRHAGEAYQLMREADRLLSTLDHHLRSGARLPEPWRQARS
;
A
#
# COMPACT_ATOMS: atom_id res chain seq x y z
N MET A 1 43.11 -42.08 28.21
CA MET A 1 42.60 -41.21 29.28
C MET A 1 43.48 -39.96 29.23
N THR A 2 43.07 -38.76 28.84
CA THR A 2 41.75 -38.11 28.75
C THR A 2 41.82 -36.95 27.76
N ALA A 3 40.69 -36.71 27.07
CA ALA A 3 40.19 -35.54 26.32
C ALA A 3 41.14 -34.40 25.89
N ASP A 4 41.03 -34.00 24.61
CA ASP A 4 40.49 -32.66 24.29
C ASP A 4 40.01 -32.65 22.82
N ALA A 5 38.68 -32.66 22.66
CA ALA A 5 38.01 -32.64 21.38
C ALA A 5 36.96 -31.55 21.43
N GLU A 6 37.34 -30.28 21.20
CA GLU A 6 36.35 -29.27 20.86
C GLU A 6 36.96 -28.02 20.22
N ARG A 7 36.73 -27.83 18.92
CA ARG A 7 36.53 -26.48 18.38
C ARG A 7 35.49 -26.53 17.28
N VAL A 8 34.24 -26.39 17.71
CA VAL A 8 33.09 -26.07 16.86
C VAL A 8 33.28 -24.67 16.30
N PRO A 9 33.24 -24.44 14.98
CA PRO A 9 33.18 -23.10 14.43
C PRO A 9 31.77 -22.52 14.67
N VAL A 10 31.69 -21.50 15.51
CA VAL A 10 30.50 -20.66 15.67
C VAL A 10 30.27 -19.83 14.39
N PRO A 11 29.15 -19.98 13.67
CA PRO A 11 28.80 -19.04 12.61
C PRO A 11 28.40 -17.69 13.23
N ARG A 12 29.12 -16.65 12.83
CA ARG A 12 28.80 -15.24 13.14
C ARG A 12 27.39 -14.88 12.65
N HIS A 13 26.65 -14.23 13.53
CA HIS A 13 25.44 -13.44 13.33
C HIS A 13 25.17 -13.05 11.86
N SER A 14 24.15 -13.66 11.26
CA SER A 14 23.25 -12.94 10.36
C SER A 14 21.96 -12.70 11.13
N ASP A 15 22.00 -11.65 11.94
CA ASP A 15 20.83 -10.93 12.43
C ASP A 15 20.16 -10.24 11.23
N GLN A 16 19.54 -11.04 10.36
CA GLN A 16 18.57 -10.50 9.41
C GLN A 16 17.20 -10.73 10.02
N GLY A 17 16.75 -9.67 10.71
CA GLY A 17 15.42 -9.57 11.26
C GLY A 17 14.40 -10.10 10.26
N THR A 18 13.81 -11.23 10.62
CA THR A 18 12.50 -11.61 10.11
C THR A 18 11.57 -10.49 10.54
N ARG A 19 11.41 -9.50 9.66
CA ARG A 19 10.33 -8.53 9.76
C ARG A 19 9.06 -9.36 9.93
N PRO A 20 8.28 -9.18 11.00
CA PRO A 20 7.04 -9.91 11.13
C PRO A 20 6.20 -9.58 9.90
N PHE A 21 5.94 -10.60 9.09
CA PHE A 21 4.99 -10.52 8.00
C PHE A 21 3.66 -10.02 8.55
N GLY A 22 3.18 -8.93 7.94
CA GLY A 22 1.79 -8.53 7.97
C GLY A 22 1.23 -8.30 9.36
N SER A 23 1.42 -7.08 9.87
CA SER A 23 0.39 -6.49 10.72
C SER A 23 -0.92 -6.69 9.99
N ARG A 24 -1.75 -7.60 10.49
CA ARG A 24 -3.11 -7.85 10.05
C ARG A 24 -3.77 -6.49 9.83
N GLU A 25 -3.93 -6.11 8.57
CA GLU A 25 -4.65 -4.89 8.24
C GLU A 25 -6.06 -5.08 8.79
N LEU A 26 -6.30 -4.49 9.96
CA LEU A 26 -7.63 -4.07 10.34
C LEU A 26 -8.21 -3.37 9.10
N PRO A 27 -9.51 -3.50 8.79
CA PRO A 27 -10.11 -2.75 7.69
C PRO A 27 -9.87 -1.28 7.98
N ARG A 28 -8.78 -0.73 7.43
CA ARG A 28 -8.41 0.65 7.62
C ARG A 28 -9.55 1.40 6.98
N ARG A 29 -10.17 2.31 7.75
CA ARG A 29 -11.00 3.33 7.10
C ARG A 29 -10.14 3.90 5.99
N ARG A 30 -10.53 3.69 4.72
CA ARG A 30 -9.71 4.11 3.59
C ARG A 30 -9.42 5.59 3.76
N ASN A 31 -8.15 5.91 3.97
CA ASN A 31 -7.76 7.30 4.07
C ASN A 31 -7.74 7.90 2.66
N THR A 32 -7.71 9.23 2.56
CA THR A 32 -7.76 9.94 1.27
C THR A 32 -6.57 9.63 0.36
N THR A 33 -5.41 9.26 0.91
CA THR A 33 -4.25 8.80 0.12
C THR A 33 -4.56 7.45 -0.54
N GLU A 34 -5.09 6.47 0.20
CA GLU A 34 -5.46 5.17 -0.36
C GLU A 34 -6.54 5.27 -1.45
N LEU A 35 -7.52 6.16 -1.26
CA LEU A 35 -8.55 6.44 -2.29
C LEU A 35 -7.94 7.06 -3.54
N TYR A 36 -6.99 7.99 -3.37
CA TYR A 36 -6.27 8.61 -4.48
C TYR A 36 -5.40 7.59 -5.24
N ASP A 37 -4.70 6.72 -4.51
CA ASP A 37 -3.85 5.68 -5.11
C ASP A 37 -4.70 4.70 -5.93
N GLN A 38 -5.81 4.22 -5.37
CA GLN A 38 -6.73 3.32 -6.07
C GLN A 38 -7.35 3.99 -7.32
N LEU A 39 -7.78 5.25 -7.22
CA LEU A 39 -8.28 6.01 -8.36
C LEU A 39 -7.22 6.12 -9.45
N SER A 40 -5.98 6.44 -9.06
CA SER A 40 -4.86 6.59 -10.00
C SER A 40 -4.52 5.28 -10.71
N GLU A 41 -4.55 4.16 -10.00
CA GLU A 41 -4.33 2.82 -10.59
C GLU A 41 -5.43 2.46 -11.60
N VAL A 42 -6.69 2.73 -11.28
CA VAL A 42 -7.80 2.52 -12.23
C VAL A 42 -7.61 3.37 -13.49
N LEU A 43 -7.26 4.65 -13.34
CA LEU A 43 -7.06 5.57 -14.46
C LEU A 43 -5.82 5.24 -15.32
N ARG A 44 -4.80 4.58 -14.75
CA ARG A 44 -3.62 4.11 -15.50
C ARG A 44 -3.90 2.85 -16.32
N THR A 45 -4.97 2.12 -15.99
CA THR A 45 -5.31 0.88 -16.68
C THR A 45 -5.71 1.16 -18.12
N ARG A 46 -5.08 0.47 -19.08
CA ARG A 46 -5.43 0.57 -20.50
C ARG A 46 -6.48 -0.50 -20.86
N PRO A 47 -7.74 -0.13 -21.14
CA PRO A 47 -8.77 -1.09 -21.50
C PRO A 47 -8.50 -1.69 -22.88
N ARG A 48 -8.90 -2.95 -23.07
CA ARG A 48 -8.78 -3.68 -24.34
C ARG A 48 -10.02 -3.52 -25.22
N HIS A 49 -11.19 -3.28 -24.62
CA HIS A 49 -12.45 -3.08 -25.34
C HIS A 49 -13.40 -2.11 -24.61
N ALA A 50 -14.40 -1.61 -25.34
CA ALA A 50 -15.32 -0.59 -24.84
C ALA A 50 -16.06 -0.97 -23.54
N GLY A 51 -16.45 -2.25 -23.39
CA GLY A 51 -17.09 -2.73 -22.17
C GLY A 51 -16.18 -2.64 -20.93
N GLU A 52 -14.89 -2.91 -21.08
CA GLU A 52 -13.90 -2.78 -19.99
C GLU A 52 -13.64 -1.31 -19.68
N ALA A 53 -13.52 -0.47 -20.71
CA ALA A 53 -13.40 0.98 -20.53
C ALA A 53 -14.57 1.55 -19.73
N TYR A 54 -15.81 1.12 -20.02
CA TYR A 54 -16.98 1.54 -19.27
C TYR A 54 -16.92 1.14 -17.79
N GLN A 55 -16.50 -0.10 -17.49
CA GLN A 55 -16.37 -0.54 -16.10
C GLN A 55 -15.28 0.22 -15.35
N LEU A 56 -14.12 0.45 -15.98
CA LEU A 56 -13.03 1.24 -15.38
C LEU A 56 -13.47 2.69 -15.13
N MET A 57 -14.17 3.32 -16.07
CA MET A 57 -14.70 4.67 -15.88
C MET A 57 -15.72 4.73 -14.74
N ARG A 58 -16.62 3.75 -14.66
CA ARG A 58 -17.61 3.67 -13.58
C ARG A 58 -16.95 3.48 -12.21
N GLU A 59 -15.89 2.69 -12.13
CA GLU A 59 -15.16 2.49 -10.89
C GLU A 59 -14.34 3.74 -10.50
N ALA A 60 -13.70 4.39 -11.47
CA ALA A 60 -13.02 5.67 -11.24
C ALA A 60 -13.99 6.73 -10.73
N ASP A 61 -15.19 6.85 -11.30
CA ASP A 61 -16.22 7.80 -10.88
C ASP A 61 -16.67 7.57 -9.42
N ARG A 62 -16.83 6.29 -9.02
CA ARG A 62 -17.15 5.93 -7.64
C ARG A 62 -16.04 6.28 -6.66
N LEU A 63 -14.80 5.96 -7.00
CA LEU A 63 -13.63 6.28 -6.18
C LEU A 63 -13.46 7.79 -6.03
N LEU A 64 -13.63 8.53 -7.14
CA LEU A 64 -13.58 9.99 -7.13
C LEU A 64 -14.69 10.60 -6.28
N SER A 65 -15.94 10.12 -6.42
CA SER A 65 -17.08 10.59 -5.60
C SER A 65 -16.85 10.35 -4.11
N THR A 66 -16.26 9.20 -3.77
CA THR A 66 -15.91 8.86 -2.38
C THR A 66 -14.81 9.77 -1.85
N LEU A 67 -13.76 10.01 -2.65
CA LEU A 67 -12.68 10.93 -2.32
C LEU A 67 -13.20 12.35 -2.14
N ASP A 68 -14.00 12.87 -3.07
CA ASP A 68 -14.60 14.21 -2.99
C ASP A 68 -15.43 14.37 -1.71
N HIS A 69 -16.25 13.39 -1.36
CA HIS A 69 -17.00 13.41 -0.10
C HIS A 69 -16.09 13.49 1.14
N HIS A 70 -15.00 12.71 1.17
CA HIS A 70 -14.03 12.77 2.26
C HIS A 70 -13.35 14.15 2.33
N LEU A 71 -12.99 14.74 1.19
CA LEU A 71 -12.35 16.05 1.17
C LEU A 71 -13.30 17.16 1.64
N ARG A 72 -14.57 17.11 1.22
CA ARG A 72 -15.60 18.08 1.63
C ARG A 72 -15.98 17.95 3.10
N SER A 73 -15.86 16.77 3.70
CA SER A 73 -16.04 16.57 5.15
C SER A 73 -14.84 17.01 5.98
N GLY A 74 -13.79 17.55 5.35
CA GLY A 74 -12.60 18.05 6.04
C GLY A 74 -11.56 16.97 6.33
N ALA A 75 -11.62 15.81 5.67
CA ALA A 75 -10.55 14.83 5.76
C ALA A 75 -9.22 15.42 5.26
N ARG A 76 -8.12 14.86 5.76
CA ARG A 76 -6.78 15.28 5.34
C ARG A 76 -6.62 15.16 3.83
N LEU A 77 -5.98 16.12 3.18
CA LEU A 77 -5.64 16.00 1.76
C LEU A 77 -4.77 14.75 1.49
N PRO A 78 -4.87 14.11 0.32
CA PRO A 78 -3.95 13.06 -0.11
C PRO A 78 -2.50 13.55 -0.03
N GLU A 79 -1.60 12.65 0.33
CA GLU A 79 -0.17 12.94 0.42
C GLU A 79 0.44 13.67 -0.79
N PRO A 80 0.20 13.23 -2.05
CA PRO A 80 0.80 13.90 -3.21
C PRO A 80 0.38 15.36 -3.36
N TRP A 81 -0.85 15.71 -2.93
CA TRP A 81 -1.32 17.10 -3.01
C TRP A 81 -0.79 17.98 -1.88
N ARG A 82 -0.44 17.39 -0.73
CA ARG A 82 0.23 18.13 0.35
C ARG A 82 1.64 18.50 -0.04
N GLN A 83 2.36 17.58 -0.69
CA GLN A 83 3.73 17.80 -1.17
C GLN A 83 3.79 18.83 -2.31
N ALA A 84 2.75 18.93 -3.14
CA ALA A 84 2.68 19.94 -4.20
C ALA A 84 2.42 21.38 -3.67
N ARG A 85 2.12 21.56 -2.38
CA ARG A 85 1.86 22.88 -1.76
C ARG A 85 3.03 23.41 -0.93
N SER A 86 4.07 22.62 -0.72
CA SER A 86 5.32 23.03 -0.06
C SER A 86 6.34 23.52 -1.07
#